data_AF-A0A421CS82-F1
#
_entry.id   AF-A0A421CS82-F1
#
_cell.length_a   1.000
_cell.length_b   1.000
_cell.length_c   1.000
_cell.angle_alpha   90.00
_cell.angle_beta   90.00
_cell.angle_gamma   90.00
#
_symmetry.space_group_name_H-M   'P 1'
#
loop_
_entity.id
_entity.type
_entity.pdbx_description
1 polymer ?
#
loop_
_entity_poly.entity_id
_entity_poly.type
_entity_poly.pdbx_seq_one_letter_code
_entity_poly.pdbx_strand_id
1 'polypeptide(L)'
;MNENEKAILEIIEACSQNTHLFDIIKDITKLNNDERYKLRRKASQVLNKNNGIDKEAIKFYYVVTEQGVAEEILRRIQSSETKT
;
A
#
# COMPACT_ATOMS: atom_id res chain seq x y z
N MET A 1 -12.61 8.14 12.62
CA MET A 1 -12.05 7.30 11.55
C MET A 1 -10.59 7.03 11.91
N ASN A 2 -10.16 5.77 11.98
CA ASN A 2 -8.76 5.42 12.30
C ASN A 2 -7.83 6.00 11.22
N GLU A 3 -6.66 6.51 11.59
CA GLU A 3 -5.68 7.07 10.64
C GLU A 3 -5.30 6.05 9.55
N ASN A 4 -5.21 4.77 9.91
CA ASN A 4 -4.95 3.68 8.95
C ASN A 4 -6.09 3.46 7.96
N GLU A 5 -7.36 3.61 8.40
CA GLU A 5 -8.52 3.44 7.51
C GLU A 5 -8.57 4.57 6.48
N LYS A 6 -8.23 5.80 6.88
CA LYS A 6 -8.12 6.93 5.97
C LYS A 6 -7.05 6.67 4.90
N ALA A 7 -5.87 6.21 5.32
CA ALA A 7 -4.78 5.88 4.40
C ALA A 7 -5.17 4.74 3.44
N ILE A 8 -5.86 3.70 3.91
CA ILE A 8 -6.36 2.60 3.08
C ILE A 8 -7.33 3.12 1.99
N LEU A 9 -8.26 4.02 2.34
CA LEU A 9 -9.19 4.60 1.38
C LEU A 9 -8.46 5.43 0.31
N GLU A 10 -7.50 6.26 0.71
CA GLU A 10 -6.66 7.05 -0.22
C GLU A 10 -5.88 6.14 -1.18
N ILE A 11 -5.35 5.01 -0.68
CA ILE A 11 -4.64 4.03 -1.51
C ILE A 11 -5.58 3.34 -2.50
N ILE A 12 -6.79 2.97 -2.07
CA ILE A 12 -7.81 2.36 -2.95
C ILE A 12 -8.17 3.33 -4.09
N GLU A 13 -8.43 4.59 -3.76
CA GLU A 13 -8.70 5.64 -4.75
C GLU A 13 -7.53 5.78 -5.73
N ALA A 14 -6.29 5.86 -5.23
CA ALA A 14 -5.11 5.96 -6.08
C ALA A 14 -4.92 4.74 -7.01
N CYS A 15 -5.22 3.53 -6.53
CA CYS A 15 -5.15 2.31 -7.35
C CYS A 15 -6.18 2.32 -8.50
N SER A 16 -7.33 2.97 -8.32
CA SER A 16 -8.34 3.09 -9.40
C SER A 16 -7.90 4.01 -10.54
N GLN A 17 -6.99 4.94 -10.25
CA GLN A 17 -6.49 5.92 -11.23
C GLN A 17 -5.12 5.54 -11.80
N ASN A 18 -4.41 4.61 -11.15
CA ASN A 18 -3.04 4.26 -11.51
C ASN A 18 -2.82 2.74 -11.45
N THR A 19 -2.73 2.11 -12.63
CA THR A 19 -2.52 0.66 -12.78
C THR A 19 -1.20 0.19 -12.19
N HIS A 20 -0.15 1.03 -12.21
CA HIS A 20 1.14 0.67 -11.62
C HIS A 20 1.07 0.56 -10.10
N LEU A 21 0.34 1.47 -9.43
CA LEU A 21 0.10 1.36 -7.99
C LEU A 21 -0.70 0.10 -7.66
N PHE A 22 -1.71 -0.22 -8.47
CA PHE A 22 -2.48 -1.43 -8.28
C PHE A 22 -1.63 -2.71 -8.41
N ASP A 23 -0.73 -2.76 -9.39
CA ASP A 23 0.18 -3.90 -9.57
C ASP A 23 1.17 -4.04 -8.41
N ILE A 24 1.66 -2.92 -7.84
CA ILE A 24 2.47 -2.95 -6.61
C ILE A 24 1.69 -3.60 -5.47
N ILE A 25 0.41 -3.25 -5.27
CA ILE A 25 -0.41 -3.88 -4.23
C ILE A 25 -0.55 -5.39 -4.47
N LYS A 26 -0.83 -5.81 -5.71
CA LYS A 26 -0.91 -7.24 -6.07
C LYS A 26 0.39 -8.00 -5.83
N ASP A 27 1.53 -7.36 -6.03
CA ASP A 27 2.81 -8.01 -5.77
C ASP A 27 3.07 -8.14 -4.27
N ILE A 28 2.66 -7.14 -3.47
CA ILE A 28 2.78 -7.20 -2.02
C ILE A 28 1.89 -8.29 -1.41
N THR A 29 0.70 -8.56 -1.95
CA THR A 29 -0.15 -9.65 -1.45
C THR A 29 0.48 -11.04 -1.60
N LYS A 30 1.44 -11.20 -2.51
CA LYS A 30 2.19 -12.45 -2.72
C LYS A 30 3.35 -12.63 -1.73
N LEU A 31 3.73 -11.56 -1.02
CA LEU A 31 4.85 -11.58 -0.09
C LEU A 31 4.44 -12.12 1.27
N ASN A 32 5.31 -12.92 1.87
CA ASN A 32 5.18 -13.32 3.26
C ASN A 32 5.59 -12.19 4.23
N ASN A 33 5.36 -12.39 5.53
CA ASN A 33 5.62 -11.36 6.56
C ASN A 33 7.10 -10.90 6.60
N ASP A 34 8.05 -11.81 6.42
CA ASP A 34 9.48 -11.47 6.44
C ASP A 34 9.87 -10.62 5.23
N GLU A 35 9.34 -10.95 4.05
CA GLU A 35 9.54 -10.19 2.82
C GLU A 35 8.92 -8.79 2.92
N ARG A 36 7.70 -8.68 3.47
CA ARG A 36 7.04 -7.40 3.75
C ARG A 36 7.86 -6.53 4.70
N TYR A 37 8.39 -7.13 5.76
CA TYR A 37 9.27 -6.44 6.71
C TYR A 37 10.54 -5.92 6.01
N LYS A 38 11.21 -6.78 5.22
CA LYS A 38 12.39 -6.40 4.45
C LYS A 38 12.11 -5.26 3.47
N LEU A 39 10.97 -5.29 2.78
CA LEU A 39 10.55 -4.25 1.85
C LEU A 39 10.38 -2.90 2.57
N ARG A 40 9.63 -2.87 3.68
CA ARG A 40 9.43 -1.66 4.50
C ARG A 40 10.75 -1.08 5.00
N ARG A 41 11.65 -1.95 5.48
CA ARG A 41 12.99 -1.56 5.95
C ARG A 41 13.80 -0.94 4.82
N LYS A 42 13.82 -1.56 3.64
CA LYS A 42 14.55 -1.06 2.48
C LYS A 42 14.01 0.29 2.01
N ALA A 43 12.69 0.46 1.94
CA ALA A 43 12.07 1.74 1.61
C ALA A 43 12.53 2.85 2.58
N SER A 44 12.55 2.55 3.88
CA SER A 44 13.00 3.51 4.90
C SER A 44 14.49 3.85 4.85
N GLN A 45 15.31 3.02 4.20
CA GLN A 45 16.76 3.24 4.04
C GLN A 45 17.09 4.01 2.76
N VAL A 46 16.34 3.78 1.68
CA VAL A 46 16.61 4.38 0.37
C VAL A 46 15.97 5.77 0.24
N LEU A 47 14.81 5.98 0.86
CA LEU A 47 14.04 7.21 0.73
C LEU A 47 14.48 8.28 1.74
N ASN A 48 14.51 9.54 1.30
CA ASN A 48 14.92 10.66 2.13
C ASN A 48 13.73 11.22 2.94
N LYS A 49 13.75 11.01 4.26
CA LYS A 49 12.70 11.48 5.18
C LYS A 49 12.47 13.00 5.21
N ASN A 50 13.45 13.79 4.76
CA ASN A 50 13.35 15.25 4.70
C ASN A 50 12.70 15.74 3.40
N ASN A 51 12.57 14.87 2.39
CA ASN A 51 11.79 15.15 1.19
C ASN A 51 10.33 14.75 1.44
N GLY A 52 9.40 15.65 1.14
CA GLY A 52 7.96 15.43 1.40
C GLY A 52 7.38 14.25 0.62
N ILE A 53 7.78 14.07 -0.64
CA ILE A 53 7.31 12.97 -1.50
C ILE A 53 7.82 11.64 -0.96
N ASP A 54 9.13 11.56 -0.67
CA ASP A 54 9.75 10.37 -0.10
C ASP A 54 9.15 10.00 1.26
N LYS A 55 8.80 10.99 2.08
CA LYS A 55 8.12 10.78 3.36
C LYS A 55 6.75 10.12 3.19
N GLU A 56 5.96 10.55 2.21
CA GLU A 56 4.69 9.91 1.89
C GLU A 56 4.89 8.51 1.30
N ALA A 57 5.91 8.30 0.47
CA ALA A 57 6.26 6.96 -0.02
C ALA A 57 6.67 6.00 1.12
N ILE A 58 7.40 6.48 2.13
CA ILE A 58 7.72 5.68 3.33
C ILE A 58 6.44 5.28 4.07
N LYS A 59 5.49 6.22 4.26
CA LYS A 59 4.20 5.91 4.91
C LYS A 59 3.38 4.93 4.09
N PHE A 60 3.35 5.08 2.77
CA PHE A 60 2.70 4.13 1.87
C PHE A 60 3.24 2.72 2.11
N TYR A 61 4.57 2.53 1.96
CA TYR A 61 5.20 1.23 2.18
C TYR A 61 5.02 0.71 3.60
N TYR A 62 4.94 1.59 4.60
CA TYR A 62 4.60 1.21 5.95
C TYR A 62 3.20 0.58 5.99
N VAL A 63 2.17 1.30 5.54
CA VAL A 63 0.77 0.83 5.58
C VAL A 63 0.57 -0.46 4.80
N VAL A 64 0.97 -0.50 3.53
CA VAL A 64 0.64 -1.64 2.64
C VAL A 64 1.35 -2.94 3.00
N THR A 65 2.44 -2.87 3.77
CA THR A 65 3.17 -4.04 4.25
C THR A 65 2.67 -4.54 5.61
N GLU A 66 1.71 -3.85 6.25
CA GLU A 66 1.06 -4.39 7.44
C GLU A 66 0.30 -5.68 7.11
N GLN A 67 0.21 -6.57 8.10
CA GLN A 67 -0.40 -7.87 7.92
C GLN A 67 -1.87 -7.72 7.49
N GLY A 68 -2.22 -8.31 6.34
CA GLY A 68 -3.58 -8.31 5.80
C GLY A 68 -4.03 -7.02 5.12
N VAL A 69 -3.25 -5.93 5.17
CA VAL A 69 -3.69 -4.63 4.60
C VAL A 69 -3.70 -4.65 3.08
N ALA A 70 -2.67 -5.16 2.43
CA ALA A 70 -2.65 -5.26 0.96
C ALA A 70 -3.77 -6.16 0.42
N GLU A 71 -4.05 -7.26 1.13
CA GLU A 71 -5.14 -8.19 0.79
C GLU A 71 -6.50 -7.53 0.92
N GLU A 72 -6.70 -6.74 1.97
CA GLU A 72 -7.94 -6.00 2.17
C GLU A 72 -8.15 -4.92 1.10
N ILE A 73 -7.09 -4.20 0.72
CA ILE A 73 -7.11 -3.24 -0.39
C ILE A 73 -7.52 -3.94 -1.69
N LEU A 74 -6.84 -5.05 -2.03
CA LEU A 74 -7.12 -5.82 -3.24
C LEU A 74 -8.56 -6.32 -3.27
N ARG A 75 -9.05 -6.88 -2.14
CA ARG A 75 -10.42 -7.38 -1.99
C ARG A 75 -11.44 -6.26 -2.20
N ARG A 76 -11.22 -5.07 -1.63
CA ARG A 76 -12.13 -3.92 -1.74
C ARG A 76 -12.21 -3.38 -3.17
N ILE A 77 -11.07 -3.29 -3.87
CA ILE A 77 -11.03 -2.87 -5.27
C ILE A 77 -11.85 -3.83 -6.14
N GLN A 78 -11.56 -5.14 -6.05
CA GLN A 78 -12.27 -6.16 -6.83
C GLN A 78 -13.78 -6.21 -6.51
N SER A 79 -14.16 -6.03 -5.24
CA SER A 79 -15.56 -5.99 -4.82
C SER A 79 -16.31 -4.76 -5.36
N SER A 80 -15.60 -3.67 -5.64
CA SER A 80 -16.17 -2.48 -6.27
C SER A 80 -16.39 -2.68 -7.77
N GLU A 81 -15.51 -3.41 -8.45
CA GLU A 81 -15.63 -3.72 -9.89
C GLU A 81 -16.80 -4.67 -10.19
N THR A 82 -17.13 -5.57 -9.26
CA THR A 82 -18.22 -6.57 -9.46
C THR A 82 -19.63 -5.97 -9.28
N LYS A 83 -19.74 -4.71 -8.84
CA LYS A 83 -21.03 -4.02 -8.61
C LYS A 83 -21.48 -3.11 -9.75
N THR A 84 -20.73 -3.09 -10.85
CA THR A 84 -21.03 -2.38 -12.11
C THR A 84 -21.32 -3.39 -13.20
#